data_AF-A0A0G0W2J8-F1
#
_entry.id   AF-A0A0G0W2J8-F1
#
_cell.length_a   1.000
_cell.length_b   1.000
_cell.length_c   1.000
_cell.angle_alpha   90.00
_cell.angle_beta   90.00
_cell.angle_gamma   90.00
#
_symmetry.space_group_name_H-M   'P 1'
#
loop_
_entity.id
_entity.type
_entity.pdbx_description
1 polymer ?
#
loop_
_entity_poly.entity_id
_entity_poly.type
_entity_poly.pdbx_seq_one_letter_code
_entity_poly.pdbx_strand_id
1 'polypeptide(L)'
;MKKNFIKILAQQKGLGLVEVIAALGISVVVITSLLSLTLFSLRTSTQSTLLMEGTKAANYQMELLRAHRDQITTAWDTGANNFVDSVVTCNTTTPCYVTDAFAVVQNSRRTTNAGSTQILTGFYATTEPGGTTVHITVESSWNLGAQSKNTFVYTDFTNWQLK
;
A
#
# COMPACT_ATOMS: atom_id res chain seq x y z
N MET A 1 -41.55 62.71 -17.80
CA MET A 1 -40.60 61.80 -17.12
C MET A 1 -41.20 60.43 -16.72
N LYS A 2 -42.51 60.27 -16.47
CA LYS A 2 -43.12 58.97 -16.09
C LYS A 2 -43.04 57.83 -17.12
N LYS A 3 -43.03 58.14 -18.43
CA LYS A 3 -43.06 57.11 -19.50
C LYS A 3 -41.78 56.27 -19.61
N ASN A 4 -40.62 56.78 -19.17
CA ASN A 4 -39.35 56.05 -19.25
C ASN A 4 -39.18 55.04 -18.11
N PHE A 5 -39.81 55.28 -16.94
CA PHE A 5 -39.70 54.40 -15.78
C PHE A 5 -40.46 53.06 -15.96
N ILE A 6 -41.59 53.09 -16.68
CA ILE A 6 -42.40 51.90 -16.97
C ILE A 6 -41.69 50.96 -17.96
N LYS A 7 -40.89 51.49 -18.90
CA LYS A 7 -40.08 50.67 -19.82
C LYS A 7 -38.96 49.91 -19.10
N ILE A 8 -38.33 50.54 -18.10
CA ILE A 8 -37.28 49.91 -17.27
C ILE A 8 -37.87 48.78 -16.42
N LEU A 9 -39.04 49.00 -15.81
CA LEU A 9 -39.77 47.97 -15.04
C LEU A 9 -40.29 46.82 -15.90
N ALA A 10 -40.65 47.08 -17.18
CA ALA A 10 -41.06 46.02 -18.11
C ALA A 10 -39.87 45.15 -18.58
N GLN A 11 -38.68 45.72 -18.71
CA GLN A 11 -37.43 44.98 -19.02
C GLN A 11 -36.96 44.07 -17.87
N GLN A 12 -37.38 44.34 -16.62
CA GLN A 12 -37.05 43.50 -15.46
C GLN A 12 -37.81 42.16 -15.41
N LYS A 13 -38.92 42.00 -16.15
CA LYS A 13 -39.76 40.79 -16.10
C LYS A 13 -39.14 39.52 -16.71
N GLY A 14 -37.95 39.60 -17.31
CA GLY A 14 -37.17 38.44 -17.78
C GLY A 14 -35.82 38.25 -17.10
N LEU A 15 -35.31 39.28 -16.41
CA LEU A 15 -34.00 39.26 -15.75
C LEU A 15 -33.95 38.28 -14.57
N GLY A 16 -35.04 38.20 -13.77
CA GLY A 16 -35.09 37.29 -12.63
C GLY A 16 -35.09 35.80 -13.02
N LEU A 17 -35.70 35.43 -14.15
CA LEU A 17 -35.66 34.04 -14.63
C LEU A 17 -34.26 33.63 -15.11
N VAL A 18 -33.58 34.53 -15.84
CA VAL A 18 -32.21 34.31 -16.32
C VAL A 18 -31.22 34.23 -15.15
N GLU A 19 -31.38 35.09 -14.13
CA GLU A 19 -30.55 35.07 -12.93
C GLU A 19 -30.70 33.75 -12.16
N VAL A 20 -31.93 33.24 -12.00
CA VAL A 20 -32.16 31.95 -11.33
C VAL A 20 -31.56 30.80 -12.13
N ILE A 21 -31.68 30.78 -13.45
CA ILE A 21 -31.09 29.73 -14.30
C ILE A 21 -29.55 29.79 -14.24
N ALA A 22 -28.97 30.99 -14.30
CA ALA A 22 -27.53 31.18 -14.18
C ALA A 22 -27.03 30.76 -12.80
N ALA A 23 -27.74 31.15 -11.72
CA ALA A 23 -27.42 30.74 -10.35
C ALA A 23 -27.51 29.22 -10.17
N LEU A 24 -28.53 28.57 -10.75
CA LEU A 24 -28.66 27.11 -10.75
C LEU A 24 -27.50 26.44 -11.48
N GLY A 25 -27.15 26.94 -12.66
CA GLY A 25 -26.03 26.40 -13.45
C GLY A 25 -24.70 26.49 -12.70
N ILE A 26 -24.40 27.66 -12.12
CA ILE A 26 -23.18 27.85 -11.30
C ILE A 26 -23.20 26.95 -10.07
N SER A 27 -24.35 26.84 -9.38
CA SER A 27 -24.48 25.99 -8.18
C SER A 27 -24.19 24.52 -8.47
N VAL A 28 -24.71 24.00 -9.59
CA VAL A 28 -24.45 22.61 -9.99
C VAL A 28 -22.96 22.38 -10.27
N VAL A 29 -22.28 23.32 -10.94
CA VAL A 29 -20.83 23.22 -11.21
C VAL A 29 -20.01 23.26 -9.91
N VAL A 30 -20.39 24.11 -8.95
CA VAL A 30 -19.70 24.19 -7.66
C VAL A 30 -19.91 22.91 -6.84
N ILE A 31 -21.14 22.41 -6.76
CA ILE A 31 -21.43 21.18 -6.01
C ILE A 31 -20.71 19.99 -6.63
N THR A 32 -20.76 19.84 -7.95
CA THR A 32 -20.07 18.74 -8.65
C THR A 32 -18.55 18.80 -8.49
N SER A 33 -17.96 20.01 -8.51
CA SER A 33 -16.50 20.15 -8.28
C SER A 33 -16.11 19.82 -6.85
N LEU A 34 -16.89 20.23 -5.84
CA LEU A 34 -16.68 19.86 -4.44
C LEU A 34 -16.82 18.34 -4.22
N LEU A 35 -17.85 17.72 -4.80
CA LEU A 35 -18.03 16.26 -4.72
C LEU A 35 -16.87 15.51 -5.39
N SER A 36 -16.42 15.98 -6.56
CA SER A 36 -15.28 15.38 -7.26
C SER A 36 -13.99 15.50 -6.44
N LEU A 37 -13.74 16.66 -5.84
CA LEU A 37 -12.58 16.90 -5.00
C LEU A 37 -12.61 16.04 -3.74
N THR A 38 -13.74 15.98 -3.04
CA THR A 38 -13.88 15.18 -1.81
C THR A 38 -13.67 13.69 -2.07
N LEU A 39 -14.25 13.15 -3.15
CA LEU A 39 -14.02 11.75 -3.55
C LEU A 39 -12.56 11.50 -3.92
N PHE A 40 -11.93 12.42 -4.64
CA PHE A 40 -10.52 12.32 -4.99
C PHE A 40 -9.61 12.34 -3.75
N SER A 41 -9.88 13.26 -2.81
CA SER A 41 -9.14 13.35 -1.54
C SER A 41 -9.31 12.08 -0.69
N LEU A 42 -10.52 11.54 -0.57
CA LEU A 42 -10.78 10.29 0.15
C LEU A 42 -10.03 9.11 -0.46
N ARG A 43 -10.07 8.97 -1.79
CA ARG A 43 -9.34 7.92 -2.49
C ARG A 43 -7.83 8.03 -2.31
N THR A 44 -7.31 9.25 -2.38
CA THR A 44 -5.87 9.50 -2.19
C THR A 44 -5.46 9.21 -0.74
N SER A 45 -6.27 9.64 0.23
CA SER A 45 -6.02 9.38 1.66
C SER A 45 -5.99 7.88 1.97
N THR A 46 -6.99 7.11 1.52
CA THR A 46 -7.02 5.66 1.71
C THR A 46 -5.84 4.95 1.05
N GLN A 47 -5.43 5.38 -0.15
CA GLN A 47 -4.24 4.87 -0.82
C GLN A 47 -2.97 5.11 -0.01
N SER A 48 -2.78 6.32 0.52
CA SER A 48 -1.62 6.66 1.34
C SER A 48 -1.59 5.86 2.65
N THR A 49 -2.73 5.69 3.31
CA THR A 49 -2.82 4.87 4.54
C THR A 49 -2.46 3.40 4.26
N LEU A 50 -2.98 2.81 3.18
CA LEU A 50 -2.67 1.43 2.84
C LEU A 50 -1.21 1.24 2.43
N LEU A 51 -0.64 2.20 1.70
CA LEU A 51 0.79 2.19 1.38
C LEU A 51 1.65 2.23 2.65
N MET A 52 1.28 3.07 3.61
CA MET A 52 1.97 3.18 4.89
C MET A 52 1.88 1.88 5.69
N GLU A 53 0.68 1.31 5.85
CA GLU A 53 0.49 0.04 6.58
C GLU A 53 1.16 -1.13 5.86
N GLY A 54 1.13 -1.18 4.53
CA GLY A 54 1.82 -2.20 3.73
C GLY A 54 3.33 -2.12 3.90
N THR A 55 3.88 -0.90 3.90
CA THR A 55 5.32 -0.66 4.13
C THR A 55 5.71 -1.01 5.56
N LYS A 56 4.88 -0.68 6.55
CA LYS A 56 5.07 -1.07 7.94
C LYS A 56 5.07 -2.60 8.10
N ALA A 57 4.12 -3.30 7.48
CA ALA A 57 4.06 -4.76 7.51
C ALA A 57 5.28 -5.41 6.85
N ALA A 58 5.76 -4.85 5.73
CA ALA A 58 6.97 -5.33 5.05
C ALA A 58 8.22 -5.14 5.92
N ASN A 59 8.39 -3.94 6.51
CA ASN A 59 9.52 -3.68 7.42
C ASN A 59 9.44 -4.58 8.67
N TYR A 60 8.26 -4.79 9.22
CA TYR A 60 8.09 -5.68 10.36
C TYR A 60 8.50 -7.13 10.04
N GLN A 61 8.10 -7.65 8.88
CA GLN A 61 8.56 -8.96 8.42
C GLN A 61 10.08 -8.99 8.17
N MET A 62 10.66 -7.90 7.69
CA MET A 62 12.11 -7.78 7.54
C MET A 62 12.84 -7.86 8.88
N GLU A 63 12.32 -7.19 9.92
CA GLU A 63 12.89 -7.28 11.26
C GLU A 63 12.74 -8.67 11.88
N LEU A 64 11.60 -9.34 11.64
CA LEU A 64 11.42 -10.73 12.07
C LEU A 64 12.39 -11.69 11.36
N LEU A 65 12.69 -11.47 10.07
CA LEU A 65 13.72 -12.23 9.35
C LEU A 65 15.11 -11.98 9.92
N ARG A 66 15.44 -10.72 10.25
CA ARG A 66 16.70 -10.37 10.91
C ARG A 66 16.81 -11.06 12.27
N ALA A 67 15.72 -11.06 13.06
CA ALA A 67 15.67 -11.76 14.33
C ALA A 67 15.78 -13.28 14.18
N HIS A 68 15.12 -13.89 13.17
CA HIS A 68 15.26 -15.31 12.87
C HIS A 68 16.71 -15.68 12.54
N ARG A 69 17.38 -14.89 11.68
CA ARG A 69 18.80 -15.04 11.39
C ARG A 69 19.63 -14.98 12.69
N ASP A 70 19.38 -14.00 13.54
CA ASP A 70 20.16 -13.80 14.77
C ASP A 70 19.96 -14.89 15.83
N GLN A 71 18.89 -15.68 15.76
CA GLN A 71 18.74 -16.89 16.58
C GLN A 71 19.60 -18.06 16.12
N ILE A 72 19.97 -18.08 14.84
CA ILE A 72 20.79 -19.14 14.25
C ILE A 72 22.26 -18.77 14.41
N THR A 73 22.81 -19.10 15.57
CA THR A 73 24.18 -18.73 15.98
C THR A 73 25.24 -19.76 15.58
N THR A 74 24.84 -20.94 15.11
CA THR A 74 25.75 -22.11 14.98
C THR A 74 25.98 -22.57 13.54
N ALA A 75 25.11 -22.22 12.59
CA ALA A 75 25.19 -22.71 11.21
C ALA A 75 24.56 -21.73 10.23
N TRP A 76 25.38 -21.09 9.38
CA TRP A 76 24.91 -20.20 8.31
C TRP A 76 24.37 -20.99 7.11
N ASP A 77 25.19 -21.91 6.60
CA ASP A 77 24.95 -22.70 5.37
C ASP A 77 25.20 -24.21 5.52
N THR A 78 25.63 -24.65 6.71
CA THR A 78 26.16 -26.01 6.92
C THR A 78 25.53 -26.66 8.15
N GLY A 79 24.78 -27.75 7.94
CA GLY A 79 24.15 -28.55 9.00
C GLY A 79 22.62 -28.46 9.00
N ALA A 80 21.97 -29.29 9.83
CA ALA A 80 20.51 -29.29 9.99
C ALA A 80 20.05 -28.01 10.71
N ASN A 81 19.04 -27.32 10.16
CA ASN A 81 18.47 -26.06 10.67
C ASN A 81 19.36 -24.82 10.52
N ASN A 82 20.06 -24.67 9.39
CA ASN A 82 20.77 -23.44 9.05
C ASN A 82 19.82 -22.37 8.46
N PHE A 83 20.28 -21.11 8.45
CA PHE A 83 19.48 -19.97 7.96
C PHE A 83 19.22 -20.06 6.46
N VAL A 84 20.21 -20.45 5.66
CA VAL A 84 20.08 -20.52 4.20
C VAL A 84 19.01 -21.52 3.79
N ASP A 85 19.00 -22.72 4.36
CA ASP A 85 18.04 -23.79 4.06
C ASP A 85 16.62 -23.41 4.48
N SER A 86 16.45 -22.65 5.58
CA SER A 86 15.13 -22.22 6.04
C SER A 86 14.47 -21.23 5.07
N VAL A 87 15.28 -20.44 4.35
CA VAL A 87 14.78 -19.37 3.47
C VAL A 87 14.92 -19.68 1.97
N VAL A 88 15.86 -20.52 1.52
CA VAL A 88 16.13 -20.76 0.08
C VAL A 88 14.94 -21.39 -0.67
N THR A 89 14.06 -22.07 0.06
CA THR A 89 12.81 -22.63 -0.48
C THR A 89 11.75 -21.57 -0.76
N CYS A 90 11.93 -20.36 -0.22
CA CYS A 90 11.03 -19.24 -0.38
C CYS A 90 11.36 -18.50 -1.67
N ASN A 91 10.64 -18.79 -2.76
CA ASN A 91 10.88 -18.17 -4.06
C ASN A 91 9.61 -17.50 -4.58
N THR A 92 9.67 -16.90 -5.76
CA THR A 92 8.54 -16.16 -6.35
C THR A 92 7.26 -16.98 -6.52
N THR A 93 7.34 -18.31 -6.54
CA THR A 93 6.18 -19.21 -6.59
C THR A 93 5.73 -19.72 -5.21
N THR A 94 6.64 -19.74 -4.24
CA THR A 94 6.43 -20.21 -2.87
C THR A 94 6.78 -19.10 -1.87
N PRO A 95 5.93 -18.07 -1.72
CA PRO A 95 6.18 -17.01 -0.74
C PRO A 95 6.20 -17.61 0.67
N CYS A 96 7.04 -17.04 1.54
CA CYS A 96 7.11 -17.40 2.95
C CYS A 96 6.81 -16.19 3.84
N TYR A 97 6.58 -16.43 5.13
CA TYR A 97 6.56 -15.36 6.13
C TYR A 97 7.18 -15.84 7.43
N VAL A 98 7.59 -14.91 8.28
CA VAL A 98 8.13 -15.21 9.61
C VAL A 98 7.07 -14.92 10.66
N THR A 99 6.86 -15.90 11.55
CA THR A 99 5.96 -15.80 12.70
C THR A 99 6.58 -14.99 13.83
N ASP A 100 5.77 -14.58 14.80
CA ASP A 100 6.26 -13.84 15.98
C ASP A 100 7.12 -14.73 16.90
N ALA A 101 7.07 -16.05 16.72
CA ALA A 101 7.96 -17.03 17.34
C ALA A 101 9.27 -17.23 16.54
N PHE A 102 9.53 -16.37 15.55
CA PHE A 102 10.71 -16.40 14.68
C PHE A 102 10.85 -17.70 13.87
N ALA A 103 9.75 -18.38 13.58
CA ALA A 103 9.75 -19.53 12.68
C ALA A 103 9.34 -19.12 11.27
N VAL A 104 10.05 -19.62 10.25
CA VAL A 104 9.70 -19.46 8.84
C VAL A 104 8.56 -20.41 8.49
N VAL A 105 7.48 -19.86 7.95
CA VAL A 105 6.35 -20.62 7.42
C VAL A 105 6.40 -20.56 5.90
N GLN A 106 6.46 -21.74 5.27
CA GLN A 106 6.57 -21.88 3.83
C GLN A 106 5.21 -21.85 3.13
N ASN A 107 5.23 -21.45 1.86
CA ASN A 107 4.07 -21.45 0.96
C ASN A 107 2.84 -20.71 1.52
N SER A 108 3.08 -19.59 2.19
CA SER A 108 2.03 -18.79 2.81
C SER A 108 2.47 -17.34 2.95
N ARG A 109 1.48 -16.45 3.09
CA ARG A 109 1.68 -15.04 3.40
C ARG A 109 1.03 -14.71 4.74
N ARG A 110 1.62 -13.76 5.46
CA ARG A 110 1.00 -13.18 6.64
C ARG A 110 -0.10 -12.22 6.21
N THR A 111 -1.28 -12.35 6.80
CA THR A 111 -2.38 -11.41 6.56
C THR A 111 -2.44 -10.40 7.69
N THR A 112 -2.42 -9.12 7.35
CA THR A 112 -2.71 -8.01 8.26
C THR A 112 -3.89 -7.20 7.69
N ASN A 113 -4.62 -6.50 8.55
CA ASN A 113 -5.78 -5.72 8.14
C ASN A 113 -5.49 -4.24 8.35
N ALA A 114 -5.79 -3.43 7.34
CA ALA A 114 -5.81 -1.97 7.43
C ALA A 114 -7.24 -1.50 7.12
N GLY A 115 -8.03 -1.30 8.17
CA GLY A 115 -9.47 -1.10 8.04
C GLY A 115 -10.15 -2.37 7.50
N SER A 116 -10.89 -2.24 6.39
CA SER A 116 -11.54 -3.36 5.69
C SER A 116 -10.67 -4.02 4.62
N THR A 117 -9.47 -3.51 4.36
CA THR A 117 -8.58 -4.03 3.32
C THR A 117 -7.54 -4.97 3.93
N GLN A 118 -7.44 -6.17 3.35
CA GLN A 118 -6.39 -7.13 3.68
C GLN A 118 -5.09 -6.78 2.98
N ILE A 119 -4.00 -6.85 3.73
CA ILE A 119 -2.62 -6.74 3.27
C ILE A 119 -1.98 -8.11 3.45
N LEU A 120 -1.46 -8.66 2.35
CA LEU A 120 -0.76 -9.93 2.32
C LEU A 120 0.73 -9.67 2.21
N THR A 121 1.48 -10.02 3.26
CA THR A 121 2.92 -9.84 3.31
C THR A 121 3.63 -11.20 3.26
N GLY A 122 4.63 -11.31 2.39
CA GLY A 122 5.52 -12.46 2.34
C GLY A 122 6.91 -12.06 1.88
N PHE A 123 7.85 -12.98 1.93
CA PHE A 123 9.20 -12.76 1.45
C PHE A 123 9.64 -13.87 0.49
N TYR A 124 10.63 -13.51 -0.31
CA TYR A 124 11.34 -14.35 -1.26
C TYR A 124 12.82 -14.26 -0.95
N ALA A 125 13.53 -15.35 -1.19
CA ALA A 125 14.96 -15.46 -1.05
C ALA A 125 15.57 -15.94 -2.37
N THR A 126 16.71 -15.36 -2.71
CA THR A 126 17.63 -15.93 -3.70
C THR A 126 19.02 -15.95 -3.09
N THR A 127 19.82 -16.94 -3.45
CA THR A 127 21.17 -17.13 -2.89
C THR A 127 22.21 -17.00 -3.99
N GLU A 128 23.34 -16.37 -3.70
CA GLU A 128 24.49 -16.40 -4.59
C GLU A 128 25.12 -17.81 -4.66
N PRO A 129 25.82 -18.15 -5.75
CA PRO A 129 26.58 -19.38 -5.84
C PRO A 129 27.56 -19.50 -4.66
N GLY A 130 27.43 -20.55 -3.86
CA GLY A 130 28.23 -20.75 -2.64
C GLY A 130 27.56 -20.30 -1.34
N GLY A 131 26.32 -19.80 -1.36
CA GLY A 131 25.51 -19.59 -0.15
C GLY A 131 26.00 -18.48 0.79
N THR A 132 26.97 -17.68 0.37
CA THR A 132 27.60 -16.63 1.19
C THR A 132 26.70 -15.42 1.42
N THR A 133 25.81 -15.15 0.47
CA THR A 133 24.88 -14.02 0.47
C THR A 133 23.47 -14.54 0.17
N VAL A 134 22.51 -14.11 0.98
CA VAL A 134 21.07 -14.36 0.76
C VAL A 134 20.39 -13.03 0.48
N HIS A 135 19.88 -12.86 -0.72
CA HIS A 135 19.06 -11.73 -1.12
C HIS A 135 17.62 -11.99 -0.71
N ILE A 136 17.07 -11.13 0.14
CA ILE A 136 15.69 -11.20 0.60
C ILE A 136 14.90 -10.05 0.00
N THR A 137 13.76 -10.40 -0.60
CA THR A 137 12.75 -9.45 -1.05
C THR A 137 11.47 -9.68 -0.25
N VAL A 138 11.09 -8.73 0.60
CA VAL A 138 9.80 -8.74 1.27
C VAL A 138 8.79 -7.96 0.43
N GLU A 139 7.67 -8.58 0.13
CA GLU A 139 6.56 -8.00 -0.60
C GLU A 139 5.32 -7.88 0.30
N SER A 140 4.72 -6.70 0.35
CA SER A 140 3.36 -6.52 0.87
C SER A 140 2.43 -6.14 -0.28
N SER A 141 1.35 -6.89 -0.48
CA SER A 141 0.36 -6.66 -1.53
C SER A 141 -1.04 -6.46 -0.97
N TRP A 142 -1.81 -5.54 -1.55
CA TRP A 142 -3.21 -5.29 -1.19
C TRP A 142 -4.04 -4.93 -2.43
N ASN A 143 -5.34 -5.14 -2.33
CA ASN A 143 -6.28 -4.83 -3.41
C ASN A 143 -7.03 -3.53 -3.12
N LEU A 144 -7.13 -2.67 -4.14
CA LEU A 144 -7.91 -1.45 -4.15
C LEU A 144 -8.88 -1.49 -5.33
N GLY A 145 -10.09 -1.99 -5.07
CA GLY A 145 -11.04 -2.31 -6.13
C GLY A 145 -10.47 -3.40 -7.04
N ALA A 146 -10.34 -3.12 -8.34
CA ALA A 146 -9.82 -4.06 -9.33
C ALA A 146 -8.28 -4.00 -9.52
N GLN A 147 -7.56 -3.15 -8.78
CA GLN A 147 -6.11 -3.05 -8.91
C GLN A 147 -5.39 -3.62 -7.68
N SER A 148 -4.46 -4.54 -7.92
CA SER A 148 -3.46 -4.94 -6.91
C SER A 148 -2.37 -3.87 -6.84
N LYS A 149 -1.99 -3.50 -5.62
CA LYS A 149 -0.88 -2.60 -5.32
C LYS A 149 0.07 -3.32 -4.38
N ASN A 150 1.36 -3.19 -4.66
CA ASN A 150 2.40 -3.90 -3.94
C ASN A 150 3.50 -2.90 -3.52
N THR A 151 4.18 -3.20 -2.43
CA THR A 151 5.41 -2.52 -1.99
C THR A 151 6.47 -3.57 -1.70
N PHE A 152 7.72 -3.22 -1.95
CA PHE A 152 8.86 -4.13 -1.83
C PHE A 152 9.92 -3.53 -0.92
N VAL A 153 10.51 -4.37 -0.07
CA VAL A 153 11.66 -4.05 0.78
C VAL A 153 12.74 -5.08 0.50
N TYR A 154 13.93 -4.62 0.15
CA TYR A 154 15.07 -5.45 -0.23
C TYR A 154 16.13 -5.42 0.86
N THR A 155 16.73 -6.56 1.16
CA THR A 155 17.93 -6.63 2.00
C THR A 155 18.78 -7.81 1.62
N ASP A 156 20.07 -7.70 1.89
CA ASP A 156 21.01 -8.80 1.73
C ASP A 156 21.51 -9.22 3.11
N PHE A 157 21.40 -10.51 3.40
CA PHE A 157 21.99 -11.11 4.58
C PHE A 157 23.29 -11.81 4.19
N THR A 158 24.33 -11.59 5.00
CA THR A 158 25.63 -12.25 4.85
C THR A 158 26.08 -12.85 6.17
N ASN A 159 26.99 -13.83 6.09
CA ASN A 159 27.59 -14.48 7.24
C ASN A 159 28.69 -13.62 7.89
N TRP A 160 28.33 -12.46 8.43
CA TRP A 160 29.32 -11.55 9.04
C TRP A 160 29.75 -11.98 10.44
N GLN A 161 28.99 -12.86 11.11
CA GLN A 161 29.30 -13.34 12.46
C GLN A 161 30.35 -14.46 12.49
N LEU A 162 30.52 -15.22 11.41
CA LEU A 162 31.51 -16.29 11.31
C LEU A 162 32.80 -15.85 10.57
N LYS A 163 33.08 -14.54 10.52
CA LYS A 163 34.36 -13.99 10.04
C LYS A 163 35.41 -13.92 11.13
#